data_AF-A0AAN0LYQ5-F1
#
_entry.id   AF-A0AAN0LYQ5-F1
#
_cell.length_a   1.000
_cell.length_b   1.000
_cell.length_c   1.000
_cell.angle_alpha   90.00
_cell.angle_beta   90.00
_cell.angle_gamma   90.00
#
_symmetry.space_group_name_H-M   'P 1'
#
loop_
_entity.id
_entity.type
_entity.pdbx_description
1 polymer ?
#
loop_
_entity_poly.entity_id
_entity_poly.type
_entity_poly.pdbx_seq_one_letter_code
_entity_poly.pdbx_strand_id
1 'polypeptide(L)'
;MKLYLIINDVQVRMKKRSLPMISESYREDVEKAQLYTRQISDILKHDMIEVETLNKTVDEAIDYTYKLHNNVNNLVGAVDMCENAIVYANKFRAFVPDIDAELTRAELAFNNGEYTQALTTVINAIDKYRPNTTYEEMIRDNAKSAR
;
A
#
# COMPACT_ATOMS: atom_id res chain seq x y z
N MET A 1 -19.20 2.73 15.87
CA MET A 1 -19.33 1.92 14.64
C MET A 1 -17.95 1.40 14.24
N LYS A 2 -17.76 0.09 14.05
CA LYS A 2 -16.45 -0.50 13.71
C LYS A 2 -15.85 0.02 12.39
N LEU A 3 -16.69 0.41 11.42
CA LEU A 3 -16.25 0.95 10.13
C LEU A 3 -15.41 2.22 10.26
N TYR A 4 -15.80 3.15 11.13
CA TYR A 4 -15.00 4.36 11.40
C TYR A 4 -13.59 4.06 11.92
N LEU A 5 -13.43 3.01 12.74
CA LEU A 5 -12.13 2.62 13.27
C LEU A 5 -11.22 2.08 12.16
N ILE A 6 -11.77 1.28 11.24
CA ILE A 6 -11.02 0.71 10.10
C ILE A 6 -10.60 1.83 9.13
N ILE A 7 -11.51 2.75 8.81
CA ILE A 7 -11.20 3.91 7.94
C ILE A 7 -10.10 4.77 8.57
N ASN A 8 -10.15 4.99 9.89
CA ASN A 8 -9.13 5.77 10.59
C ASN A 8 -7.75 5.05 10.60
N ASP A 9 -7.73 3.74 10.87
CA ASP A 9 -6.49 2.95 10.80
C ASP A 9 -5.83 3.03 9.42
N VAL A 10 -6.64 2.89 8.36
CA VAL A 10 -6.23 3.05 6.96
C VAL A 10 -5.61 4.43 6.71
N GLN A 11 -6.25 5.51 7.17
CA GLN A 11 -5.72 6.88 7.06
C GLN A 11 -4.40 7.08 7.82
N VAL A 12 -4.27 6.53 9.04
CA VAL A 12 -3.06 6.67 9.86
C VAL A 12 -1.88 5.94 9.22
N ARG A 13 -2.09 4.72 8.72
CA ARG A 13 -1.03 3.93 8.07
C ARG A 13 -0.46 4.64 6.85
N MET A 14 -1.31 5.27 6.06
CA MET A 14 -0.87 5.98 4.86
C MET A 14 -0.15 7.29 5.15
N LYS A 15 -0.62 8.07 6.14
CA LYS A 15 0.08 9.28 6.58
C LYS A 15 1.50 8.99 7.07
N LYS A 16 1.73 7.84 7.73
CA LYS A 16 3.06 7.45 8.24
C LYS A 16 4.09 7.19 7.15
N ARG A 17 3.66 6.78 5.95
CA ARG A 17 4.57 6.40 4.86
C ARG A 17 4.76 7.48 3.79
N SER A 18 4.17 8.66 3.98
CA SER A 18 4.31 9.79 3.06
C SER A 18 4.13 9.39 1.60
N LEU A 19 3.15 8.52 1.28
CA LEU A 19 2.89 8.01 -0.08
C LEU A 19 2.17 9.10 -0.89
N PRO A 20 2.87 9.98 -1.62
CA PRO A 20 2.24 11.19 -2.17
C PRO A 20 1.51 10.85 -3.48
N MET A 21 2.02 9.86 -4.23
CA MET A 21 1.61 9.60 -5.60
C MET A 21 0.33 8.76 -5.73
N ILE A 22 -0.02 7.98 -4.70
CA ILE A 22 -1.32 7.26 -4.66
C ILE A 22 -2.45 8.17 -4.13
N SER A 23 -2.15 9.43 -3.80
CA SER A 23 -3.05 10.28 -3.01
C SER A 23 -4.41 10.55 -3.65
N GLU A 24 -4.56 10.55 -4.98
CA GLU A 24 -5.83 10.95 -5.62
C GLU A 24 -6.89 9.84 -5.54
N SER A 25 -6.66 8.68 -6.17
CA SER A 25 -7.61 7.55 -6.19
C SER A 25 -7.89 7.01 -4.80
N TYR A 26 -6.88 6.99 -3.93
CA TYR A 26 -7.08 6.57 -2.55
C TYR A 26 -7.90 7.58 -1.73
N ARG A 27 -7.70 8.88 -1.96
CA ARG A 27 -8.51 9.91 -1.29
C ARG A 27 -9.97 9.78 -1.70
N GLU A 28 -10.24 9.55 -2.99
CA GLU A 28 -11.59 9.26 -3.48
C GLU A 28 -12.18 8.02 -2.79
N ASP A 29 -11.40 6.94 -2.64
CA ASP A 29 -11.87 5.73 -1.98
C ASP A 29 -12.19 5.92 -0.50
N VAL A 30 -11.36 6.68 0.22
CA VAL A 30 -11.60 7.02 1.63
C VAL A 30 -12.83 7.92 1.77
N GLU A 31 -12.98 8.92 0.90
CA GLU A 31 -14.15 9.78 0.87
C GLU A 31 -15.43 8.97 0.63
N LYS A 32 -15.38 7.98 -0.27
CA LYS A 32 -16.51 7.08 -0.55
C LYS A 32 -16.84 6.18 0.66
N ALA A 33 -15.84 5.64 1.35
CA ALA A 33 -16.06 4.86 2.58
C ALA A 33 -16.68 5.73 3.71
N GLN A 34 -16.28 6.99 3.81
CA GLN A 34 -16.89 7.96 4.73
C GLN A 34 -18.32 8.34 4.33
N LEU A 35 -18.61 8.41 3.03
CA LEU A 35 -19.96 8.68 2.51
C LEU A 35 -20.92 7.55 2.90
N TYR A 36 -20.54 6.30 2.67
CA TYR A 36 -21.34 5.13 3.10
C TYR A 36 -21.67 5.19 4.59
N THR A 37 -20.67 5.55 5.40
CA THR A 37 -20.84 5.66 6.84
C THR A 37 -21.82 6.79 7.22
N ARG A 38 -21.78 7.93 6.53
CA ARG A 38 -22.73 9.03 6.70
C ARG A 38 -24.14 8.61 6.29
N GLN A 39 -24.29 7.93 5.15
CA GLN A 39 -25.58 7.42 4.68
C GLN A 39 -26.24 6.47 5.68
N ILE A 40 -25.48 5.51 6.24
CA ILE A 40 -25.98 4.62 7.31
C ILE A 40 -26.44 5.44 8.51
N SER A 41 -25.64 6.43 8.93
CA SER A 41 -26.01 7.28 10.07
C SER A 41 -27.26 8.10 9.81
N ASP A 42 -27.51 8.53 8.57
CA ASP A 42 -28.68 9.33 8.22
C ASP A 42 -29.95 8.47 8.09
N ILE A 43 -29.84 7.25 7.55
CA ILE A 43 -30.94 6.26 7.56
C ILE A 43 -31.36 5.95 9.00
N LEU A 44 -30.41 5.76 9.92
CA LEU A 44 -30.70 5.48 11.33
C LEU A 44 -31.35 6.66 12.09
N LYS A 45 -31.29 7.89 11.56
CA LYS A 45 -31.93 9.08 12.16
C LYS A 45 -33.37 9.29 11.69
N HIS A 46 -33.83 8.58 10.66
CA HIS A 46 -35.20 8.73 10.17
C HIS A 46 -36.20 8.09 11.14
N ASP A 47 -37.35 8.74 11.34
CA ASP A 47 -38.42 8.26 12.23
C ASP A 47 -39.01 6.91 11.78
N MET A 48 -38.98 6.64 10.47
CA MET A 48 -39.33 5.35 9.87
C MET A 48 -38.13 4.80 9.12
N ILE A 49 -37.65 3.63 9.55
CA ILE A 49 -36.47 2.98 8.98
C ILE A 49 -36.93 1.84 8.07
N GLU A 50 -36.60 1.94 6.79
CA GLU A 50 -36.72 0.82 5.86
C GLU A 50 -35.55 -0.15 6.07
N VAL A 51 -35.81 -1.25 6.77
CA VAL A 51 -34.80 -2.22 7.19
C VAL A 51 -34.08 -2.87 6.00
N GLU A 52 -34.78 -3.09 4.88
CA GLU A 52 -34.19 -3.66 3.67
C GLU A 52 -33.13 -2.73 3.06
N THR A 53 -33.44 -1.44 2.94
CA THR A 53 -32.51 -0.42 2.44
C THR A 53 -31.32 -0.26 3.38
N LEU A 54 -31.55 -0.23 4.70
CA LEU A 54 -30.48 -0.17 5.70
C LEU A 54 -29.53 -1.37 5.57
N ASN A 55 -30.05 -2.59 5.51
CA ASN A 55 -29.21 -3.79 5.40
C ASN A 55 -28.37 -3.79 4.12
N LYS A 56 -28.95 -3.44 2.97
CA LYS A 56 -28.21 -3.33 1.70
C LYS A 56 -27.09 -2.30 1.80
N THR A 57 -27.38 -1.09 2.32
CA THR A 57 -26.36 -0.04 2.47
C THR A 57 -25.25 -0.45 3.45
N VAL A 58 -25.59 -1.15 4.53
CA VAL A 58 -24.60 -1.67 5.50
C VAL A 58 -23.72 -2.73 4.86
N ASP A 59 -24.29 -3.69 4.13
CA ASP A 59 -23.52 -4.75 3.47
C ASP A 59 -22.55 -4.20 2.41
N GLU A 60 -23.01 -3.25 1.59
CA GLU A 60 -22.15 -2.55 0.63
C GLU A 60 -21.02 -1.77 1.31
N ALA A 61 -21.32 -1.06 2.39
CA ALA A 61 -20.33 -0.30 3.15
C ALA A 61 -19.27 -1.22 3.78
N ILE A 62 -19.69 -2.37 4.29
CA ILE A 62 -18.81 -3.39 4.87
C ILE A 62 -17.88 -3.95 3.79
N ASP A 63 -18.43 -4.43 2.68
CA ASP A 63 -17.65 -5.01 1.58
C ASP A 63 -16.64 -3.99 1.03
N TYR A 64 -17.08 -2.76 0.78
CA TYR A 64 -16.22 -1.70 0.26
C TYR A 64 -15.10 -1.33 1.24
N THR A 65 -15.42 -1.17 2.54
CA THR A 65 -14.43 -0.81 3.56
C THR A 65 -13.39 -1.91 3.75
N TYR A 66 -13.78 -3.19 3.71
CA TYR A 66 -12.83 -4.30 3.79
C TYR A 66 -11.94 -4.40 2.56
N LYS A 67 -12.48 -4.19 1.35
CA LYS A 67 -11.68 -4.11 0.12
C LYS A 67 -10.66 -2.99 0.19
N LEU A 68 -11.07 -1.79 0.61
CA LEU A 68 -10.17 -0.65 0.79
C LEU A 68 -9.06 -0.97 1.80
N HIS A 69 -9.41 -1.53 2.95
CA HIS A 69 -8.44 -1.93 3.97
C HIS A 69 -7.42 -2.95 3.44
N ASN A 70 -7.86 -3.97 2.71
CA ASN A 70 -6.98 -4.97 2.12
C ASN A 70 -6.06 -4.38 1.05
N ASN A 71 -6.60 -3.52 0.18
CA ASN A 71 -5.82 -2.82 -0.85
C ASN A 71 -4.72 -1.96 -0.20
N VAL A 72 -5.05 -1.22 0.85
CA VAL A 72 -4.09 -0.38 1.59
C VAL A 72 -3.03 -1.22 2.28
N ASN A 73 -3.38 -2.34 2.91
CA ASN A 73 -2.38 -3.22 3.53
C ASN A 73 -1.44 -3.84 2.50
N ASN A 74 -1.97 -4.30 1.36
CA ASN A 74 -1.16 -4.84 0.27
C ASN A 74 -0.22 -3.78 -0.28
N LEU A 75 -0.72 -2.56 -0.45
CA LEU A 75 0.06 -1.43 -0.93
C LEU A 75 1.19 -1.06 0.03
N VAL A 76 0.87 -0.92 1.32
CA VAL A 76 1.84 -0.64 2.38
C VAL A 76 2.93 -1.71 2.41
N GLY A 77 2.55 -2.98 2.29
CA GLY A 77 3.49 -4.09 2.17
C GLY A 77 4.37 -4.01 0.93
N ALA A 78 3.80 -3.66 -0.23
CA ALA A 78 4.57 -3.51 -1.46
C ALA A 78 5.60 -2.37 -1.37
N VAL A 79 5.24 -1.24 -0.75
CA VAL A 79 6.16 -0.12 -0.48
C VAL A 79 7.31 -0.59 0.41
N ASP A 80 6.99 -1.22 1.56
CA ASP A 80 7.99 -1.78 2.47
C ASP A 80 8.97 -2.69 1.76
N MET A 81 8.43 -3.56 0.92
CA MET A 81 9.23 -4.53 0.21
C MET A 81 10.16 -3.84 -0.78
N CYS A 82 9.62 -2.87 -1.51
CA CYS A 82 10.35 -2.12 -2.52
C CYS A 82 11.47 -1.27 -1.91
N GLU A 83 11.20 -0.51 -0.84
CA GLU A 83 12.21 0.30 -0.15
C GLU A 83 13.38 -0.55 0.34
N ASN A 84 13.08 -1.68 0.99
CA ASN A 84 14.11 -2.61 1.45
C ASN A 84 14.94 -3.18 0.29
N ALA A 85 14.28 -3.55 -0.81
CA ALA A 85 14.95 -4.08 -1.99
C ALA A 85 15.87 -3.03 -2.64
N ILE A 86 15.39 -1.79 -2.81
CA ILE A 86 16.17 -0.67 -3.37
C ILE A 86 17.39 -0.41 -2.48
N VAL A 87 17.21 -0.29 -1.16
CA VAL A 87 18.32 -0.04 -0.22
C VAL A 87 19.37 -1.16 -0.28
N TYR A 88 18.94 -2.42 -0.40
CA TYR A 88 19.85 -3.54 -0.54
C TYR A 88 20.63 -3.48 -1.87
N ALA A 89 19.93 -3.31 -3.00
CA ALA A 89 20.53 -3.23 -4.33
C ALA A 89 21.50 -2.04 -4.46
N ASN A 90 21.20 -0.91 -3.80
CA ASN A 90 22.02 0.29 -3.83
C ASN A 90 23.47 0.05 -3.35
N LYS A 91 23.71 -0.98 -2.53
CA LYS A 91 25.06 -1.40 -2.10
C LYS A 91 25.95 -1.83 -3.27
N PHE A 92 25.36 -2.31 -4.36
CA PHE A 92 26.07 -2.80 -5.55
C PHE A 92 26.13 -1.79 -6.68
N ARG A 93 25.45 -0.64 -6.55
CA ARG A 93 25.30 0.37 -7.61
C ARG A 93 26.63 0.86 -8.17
N ALA A 94 27.60 1.11 -7.30
CA ALA A 94 28.94 1.56 -7.69
C ALA A 94 29.81 0.45 -8.35
N PHE A 95 29.41 -0.81 -8.22
CA PHE A 95 30.22 -1.98 -8.62
C PHE A 95 29.63 -2.74 -9.82
N VAL A 96 28.33 -2.60 -10.08
CA VAL A 96 27.60 -3.36 -11.10
C VAL A 96 26.75 -2.41 -11.96
N PRO A 97 27.21 -2.04 -13.17
CA PRO A 97 26.51 -1.09 -14.04
C PRO A 97 25.07 -1.51 -14.40
N ASP A 98 24.84 -2.80 -14.58
CA ASP A 98 23.50 -3.33 -14.88
C ASP A 98 22.51 -3.09 -13.72
N ILE A 99 22.99 -3.18 -12.47
CA ILE A 99 22.17 -2.90 -11.28
C ILE A 99 21.84 -1.40 -11.21
N ASP A 100 22.77 -0.51 -11.57
CA ASP A 100 22.54 0.93 -11.57
C ASP A 100 21.43 1.35 -12.56
N ALA A 101 21.46 0.79 -13.77
CA ALA A 101 20.44 1.04 -14.77
C ALA A 101 19.04 0.56 -14.33
N GLU A 102 18.94 -0.63 -13.74
CA GLU A 102 17.66 -1.17 -13.26
C GLU A 102 17.17 -0.45 -12.00
N LEU A 103 18.07 -0.08 -11.07
CA LEU A 103 17.72 0.74 -9.90
C LEU A 103 17.13 2.08 -10.29
N THR A 104 17.73 2.74 -11.27
CA THR A 104 17.23 4.04 -11.77
C THR A 104 15.80 3.91 -12.30
N ARG A 105 15.48 2.82 -13.03
CA ARG A 105 14.11 2.55 -13.49
C ARG A 105 13.17 2.24 -12.33
N ALA A 106 13.62 1.46 -11.35
CA ALA A 106 12.81 1.13 -10.19
C ALA A 106 12.52 2.35 -9.31
N GLU A 107 13.48 3.24 -9.09
CA GLU A 107 13.31 4.49 -8.36
C GLU A 107 12.30 5.41 -9.07
N LEU A 108 12.35 5.48 -10.41
CA LEU A 108 11.36 6.22 -11.20
C LEU A 108 9.96 5.63 -11.02
N ALA A 109 9.80 4.31 -11.15
CA ALA A 109 8.53 3.62 -10.96
C ALA A 109 8.00 3.78 -9.53
N PHE A 110 8.89 3.71 -8.52
CA PHE A 110 8.55 3.93 -7.11
C PHE A 110 8.04 5.34 -6.89
N ASN A 111 8.74 6.34 -7.42
CA ASN A 111 8.31 7.73 -7.37
C ASN A 111 6.97 7.92 -8.07
N ASN A 112 6.71 7.18 -9.15
CA ASN A 112 5.45 7.18 -9.88
C ASN A 112 4.30 6.42 -9.19
N GLY A 113 4.53 5.82 -8.01
CA GLY A 113 3.52 5.03 -7.29
C GLY A 113 3.33 3.61 -7.83
N GLU A 114 4.13 3.18 -8.81
CA GLU A 114 4.11 1.85 -9.42
C GLU A 114 4.92 0.85 -8.58
N TYR A 115 4.59 0.71 -7.29
CA TYR A 115 5.44 -0.01 -6.31
C TYR A 115 5.64 -1.49 -6.64
N THR A 116 4.62 -2.17 -7.15
CA THR A 116 4.74 -3.58 -7.56
C THR A 116 5.73 -3.74 -8.70
N GLN A 117 5.66 -2.85 -9.69
CA GLN A 117 6.59 -2.85 -10.82
C GLN A 117 8.01 -2.52 -10.36
N ALA A 118 8.17 -1.48 -9.54
CA ALA A 118 9.46 -1.12 -8.95
C ALA A 118 10.07 -2.30 -8.19
N LEU A 119 9.29 -2.98 -7.35
CA LEU A 119 9.73 -4.16 -6.61
C LEU A 119 10.19 -5.29 -7.55
N THR A 120 9.40 -5.62 -8.57
CA THR A 120 9.76 -6.66 -9.55
C THR A 120 11.05 -6.31 -10.29
N THR A 121 11.22 -5.05 -10.70
CA THR A 121 12.43 -4.59 -11.38
C THR A 121 13.66 -4.77 -10.50
N VAL A 122 13.61 -4.38 -9.23
CA VAL A 122 14.76 -4.52 -8.32
C VAL A 122 15.06 -5.98 -8.00
N ILE A 123 14.05 -6.79 -7.74
CA ILE A 123 14.24 -8.23 -7.48
C ILE A 123 14.92 -8.90 -8.68
N ASN A 124 14.44 -8.63 -9.90
CA ASN A 124 15.03 -9.19 -11.11
C ASN A 124 16.48 -8.72 -11.33
N ALA A 125 16.81 -7.48 -10.98
CA ALA A 125 18.17 -6.96 -11.07
C ALA A 125 19.11 -7.68 -10.08
N ILE A 126 18.65 -7.90 -8.85
CA ILE A 126 19.40 -8.62 -7.81
C ILE A 126 19.57 -10.08 -8.20
N ASP A 127 18.52 -10.77 -8.64
CA ASP A 127 18.55 -12.19 -8.97
C ASP A 127 19.49 -12.49 -10.14
N LYS A 128 19.56 -11.60 -11.13
CA LYS A 128 20.57 -11.69 -12.22
C LYS A 128 22.01 -11.63 -11.70
N TYR A 129 22.28 -10.81 -10.69
CA TYR A 129 23.62 -10.64 -10.13
C TYR A 129 23.96 -11.72 -9.08
N ARG A 130 22.99 -12.10 -8.26
CA ARG A 130 23.10 -13.11 -7.20
C ARG A 130 21.88 -14.04 -7.21
N PRO A 131 21.91 -15.07 -8.08
CA PRO A 131 20.82 -16.02 -8.15
C PRO A 131 20.66 -16.78 -6.84
N ASN A 132 19.43 -17.12 -6.48
CA ASN A 132 19.03 -17.80 -5.23
C ASN A 132 19.14 -16.94 -3.95
N THR A 133 19.33 -15.62 -4.06
CA THR A 133 19.21 -14.75 -2.89
C THR A 133 17.74 -14.60 -2.52
N THR A 134 17.38 -14.97 -1.30
CA THR A 134 16.00 -14.81 -0.83
C THR A 134 15.76 -13.38 -0.32
N TYR A 135 14.52 -12.92 -0.44
CA TYR A 135 14.13 -11.60 0.07
C TYR A 135 14.38 -11.46 1.60
N GLU A 136 14.21 -12.54 2.36
CA GLU A 136 14.46 -12.56 3.80
C GLU A 136 15.94 -12.31 4.13
N GLU A 137 16.86 -12.84 3.33
CA GLU A 137 18.30 -12.57 3.47
C GLU A 137 18.61 -11.11 3.19
N MET A 138 17.95 -10.50 2.20
CA MET A 138 18.10 -9.07 1.88
C MET A 138 17.70 -8.18 3.06
N ILE A 139 16.55 -8.46 3.69
CA ILE A 139 16.09 -7.71 4.88
C ILE A 139 17.10 -7.89 6.02
N ARG A 140 17.52 -9.14 6.28
CA ARG A 140 18.45 -9.43 7.38
C ARG A 140 19.76 -8.67 7.22
N ASP A 141 20.26 -8.56 6.00
CA ASP A 141 21.50 -7.83 5.72
C ASP A 141 21.32 -6.31 5.79
N ASN A 142 20.16 -5.77 5.41
CA ASN A 142 19.85 -4.36 5.66
C ASN A 142 19.77 -4.04 7.16
N ALA A 143 19.14 -4.91 7.95
CA ALA A 143 19.03 -4.73 9.40
C ALA A 143 20.39 -4.79 10.11
N LYS A 144 21.36 -5.56 9.58
CA LYS A 144 22.75 -5.56 10.07
C LYS A 144 23.51 -4.30 9.69
N SER A 145 23.29 -3.77 8.47
CA SER A 145 23.95 -2.55 8.00
C SER A 145 23.46 -1.28 8.71
N ALA A 146 22.28 -1.31 9.33
CA ALA A 146 21.68 -0.19 10.05
C ALA A 146 22.02 -0.14 11.55
N ARG A 147 22.85 -1.07 12.06
CA ARG A 147 23.29 -1.13 13.47
C ARG A 147 24.69 -0.55 13.67
#